data_AF-A0A2G2M675-F1
#
_entry.id   AF-A0A2G2M675-F1
#
_cell.length_a   1.000
_cell.length_b   1.000
_cell.length_c   1.000
_cell.angle_alpha   90.00
_cell.angle_beta   90.00
_cell.angle_gamma   90.00
#
_symmetry.space_group_name_H-M   'P 1'
#
loop_
_entity.id
_entity.type
_entity.pdbx_description
1 polymer ?
#
loop_
_entity_poly.entity_id
_entity_poly.type
_entity_poly.pdbx_seq_one_letter_code
_entity_poly.pdbx_strand_id
1 'polypeptide(L)'
;MPNTSKTTDFLSILVRILGLIMLIVGLFVGIKVIFAAWELYDEPQRIERFADAIDHGSNLDSTISSFTASKLNVEATDATPRSDIPKANDSLRVSYFLAWFLAVLLLMIIGGLAMSAIKTGGQLALYDLEVKRFARQLLEEARKTEDN
;
A
#
# COMPACT_ATOMS: atom_id res chain seq x y z
N MET A 1 35.18 -15.44 -33.55
CA MET A 1 34.29 -14.72 -32.61
C MET A 1 32.95 -15.45 -32.55
N PRO A 2 32.72 -16.34 -31.55
CA PRO A 2 31.34 -16.61 -31.15
C PRO A 2 31.23 -17.11 -29.69
N ASN A 3 31.05 -16.22 -28.71
CA ASN A 3 30.66 -16.60 -27.33
C ASN A 3 29.40 -15.87 -26.85
N THR A 4 28.86 -14.93 -27.64
CA THR A 4 27.81 -14.01 -27.21
C THR A 4 26.43 -14.66 -27.08
N SER A 5 26.14 -15.73 -27.82
CA SER A 5 24.83 -16.40 -27.76
C SER A 5 24.59 -17.07 -26.40
N LYS A 6 25.56 -17.87 -25.92
CA LYS A 6 25.44 -18.60 -24.65
C LYS A 6 25.29 -17.69 -23.44
N THR A 7 26.01 -16.56 -23.41
CA THR A 7 25.91 -15.59 -22.31
C THR A 7 24.56 -14.88 -22.29
N THR A 8 24.01 -14.57 -23.46
CA THR A 8 22.70 -13.89 -23.58
C THR A 8 21.55 -14.83 -23.20
N ASP A 9 21.63 -16.10 -23.59
CA ASP A 9 20.65 -17.13 -23.22
C ASP A 9 20.67 -17.41 -21.71
N PHE A 10 21.86 -17.52 -21.11
CA PHE A 10 22.00 -17.69 -19.66
C PHE A 10 21.49 -16.48 -18.89
N LEU A 11 21.78 -15.26 -19.35
CA LEU A 11 21.27 -14.04 -18.73
C LEU A 11 19.74 -13.97 -18.81
N SER A 12 19.15 -14.36 -19.94
CA SER A 12 17.69 -14.45 -20.11
C SER A 12 17.06 -15.44 -19.14
N ILE A 13 17.65 -16.64 -18.97
CA ILE A 13 17.15 -17.64 -18.01
C ILE A 13 17.24 -17.13 -16.57
N LEU A 14 18.34 -16.46 -16.22
CA LEU A 14 18.56 -15.93 -14.88
C LEU A 14 17.55 -14.84 -14.54
N VAL A 15 17.34 -13.90 -15.47
CA VAL A 15 16.36 -12.82 -15.34
C VAL A 15 14.95 -13.36 -15.20
N ARG A 16 14.63 -14.43 -15.94
CA ARG A 16 13.32 -15.10 -15.86
C ARG A 16 13.06 -15.75 -14.50
N ILE A 17 14.07 -16.43 -13.95
CA ILE A 17 14.00 -17.03 -12.61
C ILE A 17 13.85 -15.92 -11.56
N LEU A 18 14.61 -14.83 -11.69
CA LEU A 18 14.52 -13.69 -10.78
C LEU A 18 13.12 -13.04 -10.84
N GLY A 19 12.56 -12.88 -12.04
CA GLY A 19 11.20 -12.40 -12.24
C GLY A 19 10.15 -13.31 -11.59
N LEU A 20 10.30 -14.62 -11.75
CA LEU A 20 9.42 -15.61 -11.12
C LEU A 20 9.48 -15.53 -9.58
N ILE A 21 10.69 -15.43 -9.01
CA ILE A 21 10.88 -15.26 -7.56
C ILE A 21 10.21 -13.97 -7.09
N MET A 22 10.44 -12.85 -7.78
CA MET A 22 9.86 -11.56 -7.42
C MET A 22 8.32 -11.60 -7.47
N LEU A 23 7.75 -12.29 -8.45
CA LEU A 23 6.32 -12.51 -8.57
C LEU A 23 5.76 -13.32 -7.39
N ILE A 24 6.42 -14.42 -7.01
CA ILE A 24 6.00 -15.25 -5.87
C ILE A 24 6.06 -14.46 -4.57
N VAL A 25 7.14 -13.70 -4.34
CA VAL A 25 7.29 -12.85 -3.15
C VAL A 25 6.21 -11.78 -3.11
N GLY A 26 5.98 -11.08 -4.22
CA GLY A 26 4.92 -10.06 -4.31
C GLY A 26 3.54 -10.64 -4.03
N LEU A 27 3.23 -11.83 -4.56
CA LEU A 27 1.97 -12.52 -4.31
C LEU A 27 1.82 -12.92 -2.83
N PHE A 28 2.87 -13.48 -2.23
CA PHE A 28 2.89 -13.86 -0.82
C PHE A 28 2.63 -12.65 0.09
N VAL A 29 3.31 -11.54 -0.16
CA VAL A 29 3.11 -10.29 0.59
C VAL A 29 1.70 -9.75 0.36
N GLY A 30 1.19 -9.77 -0.88
CA GLY A 30 -0.17 -9.33 -1.18
C GLY A 30 -1.24 -10.09 -0.40
N ILE A 31 -1.13 -11.41 -0.32
CA ILE A 31 -2.03 -12.25 0.50
C ILE A 31 -1.90 -11.87 1.98
N LYS A 32 -0.69 -11.66 2.48
CA LYS A 32 -0.47 -11.24 3.87
C LYS A 32 -1.11 -9.87 4.17
N VAL A 33 -1.09 -8.93 3.22
CA VAL A 33 -1.74 -7.62 3.36
C VAL A 33 -3.25 -7.78 3.51
N ILE A 34 -3.88 -8.68 2.75
CA ILE A 34 -5.32 -8.97 2.85
C ILE A 34 -5.65 -9.50 4.25
N PHE A 35 -4.87 -10.46 4.76
CA PHE A 35 -5.08 -10.97 6.12
C PHE A 35 -4.82 -9.91 7.19
N ALA A 36 -3.79 -9.08 7.02
CA ALA A 36 -3.52 -8.00 7.96
C ALA A 36 -4.63 -6.94 7.98
N ALA A 37 -5.26 -6.68 6.83
CA ALA A 37 -6.44 -5.80 6.74
C ALA A 37 -7.67 -6.44 7.41
N TRP A 38 -7.86 -7.75 7.23
CA TRP A 38 -8.91 -8.49 7.92
C TRP A 38 -8.72 -8.51 9.44
N GLU A 39 -7.51 -8.79 9.91
CA GLU A 39 -7.15 -8.77 11.33
C GLU A 39 -7.34 -7.38 11.94
N LEU A 40 -7.05 -6.32 11.18
CA LEU A 40 -7.30 -4.94 11.63
C LEU A 40 -8.79 -4.65 11.84
N TYR A 41 -9.66 -5.28 11.04
CA TYR A 41 -11.10 -5.16 11.16
C TYR A 41 -11.64 -6.02 12.33
N ASP A 42 -11.11 -7.23 12.51
CA ASP A 42 -11.55 -8.18 13.53
C ASP A 42 -11.05 -7.82 14.94
N GLU A 43 -9.85 -7.24 15.06
CA GLU A 43 -9.22 -6.86 16.33
C GLU A 43 -8.97 -5.34 16.45
N PRO A 44 -9.97 -4.55 16.89
CA PRO A 44 -9.80 -3.09 17.07
C PRO A 44 -8.77 -2.71 18.16
N GLN A 45 -8.43 -3.64 19.07
CA GLN A 45 -7.47 -3.43 20.16
C GLN A 45 -6.04 -3.09 19.68
N ARG A 46 -5.67 -3.49 18.46
CA ARG A 46 -4.38 -3.09 17.87
C ARG A 46 -4.34 -1.60 17.55
N ILE A 47 -5.48 -1.02 17.15
CA ILE A 47 -5.59 0.41 16.87
C ILE A 47 -5.52 1.21 18.16
N GLU A 48 -6.11 0.73 19.26
CA GLU A 48 -6.03 1.41 20.56
C GLU A 48 -4.56 1.58 21.01
N ARG A 49 -3.75 0.51 20.93
CA ARG A 49 -2.32 0.59 21.24
C ARG A 49 -1.56 1.55 20.32
N PHE A 50 -1.92 1.61 19.04
CA PHE A 50 -1.33 2.56 18.10
C PHE A 50 -1.75 4.00 18.39
N ALA A 51 -3.03 4.22 18.73
CA ALA A 51 -3.59 5.50 19.11
C ALA A 51 -2.91 6.04 20.38
N ASP A 52 -2.73 5.18 21.39
CA ASP A 52 -2.02 5.52 22.62
C ASP A 52 -0.55 5.87 22.35
N ALA A 53 0.13 5.12 21.47
CA ALA A 53 1.51 5.42 21.09
C ALA A 53 1.63 6.76 20.33
N ILE A 54 0.67 7.06 19.45
CA ILE A 54 0.59 8.32 18.74
C ILE A 54 0.32 9.46 19.73
N ASP A 55 -0.67 9.32 20.60
CA ASP A 55 -1.03 10.35 21.57
C ASP A 55 0.11 10.61 22.57
N HIS A 56 0.79 9.56 23.05
CA HIS A 56 1.94 9.73 23.94
C HIS A 56 3.12 10.45 23.23
N GLY A 57 3.31 10.20 21.94
CA GLY A 57 4.39 10.83 21.16
C GLY A 57 4.08 12.24 20.68
N SER A 58 2.81 12.59 20.48
CA SER A 58 2.40 13.83 19.78
C SER A 58 1.38 14.69 20.51
N ASN A 59 0.81 14.20 21.61
CA ASN A 59 -0.14 14.89 22.50
C ASN A 59 -1.29 15.56 21.72
N LEU A 60 -1.78 14.88 20.67
CA LEU A 60 -2.74 15.42 19.71
C LEU A 60 -4.10 15.62 20.34
N ASP A 61 -4.50 14.74 21.27
CA ASP A 61 -5.80 14.84 21.93
C ASP A 61 -5.90 16.13 22.74
N SER A 62 -4.85 16.50 23.47
CA SER A 62 -4.83 17.72 24.28
C SER A 62 -4.72 19.02 23.46
N THR A 63 -3.97 19.01 22.35
CA THR A 63 -3.78 20.20 21.50
C THR A 63 -5.03 20.53 20.68
N ILE A 64 -5.75 19.52 20.17
CA ILE A 64 -6.98 19.73 19.40
C ILE A 64 -8.16 20.05 20.32
N SER A 65 -8.26 19.38 21.47
CA SER A 65 -9.30 19.67 22.46
C SER A 65 -9.16 21.08 23.03
N SER A 66 -7.93 21.54 23.34
CA SER A 66 -7.70 22.91 23.78
C SER A 66 -8.04 23.95 22.70
N PHE A 67 -7.71 23.69 21.43
CA PHE A 67 -8.10 24.58 20.32
C PHE A 67 -9.63 24.69 20.16
N THR A 68 -10.33 23.55 20.25
CA THR A 68 -11.79 23.49 20.10
C THR A 68 -12.50 24.12 21.31
N ALA A 69 -11.98 23.87 22.51
CA ALA A 69 -12.45 24.51 23.74
C ALA A 69 -12.22 26.04 23.72
N SER A 70 -11.05 26.50 23.26
CA SER A 70 -10.78 27.94 23.09
C SER A 70 -11.73 28.58 22.09
N LYS A 71 -12.04 27.91 20.97
CA LYS A 71 -12.99 28.43 19.97
C LYS A 71 -14.42 28.52 20.51
N LEU A 72 -14.88 27.49 21.23
CA LEU A 72 -16.21 27.48 21.87
C LEU A 72 -16.34 28.54 22.98
N ASN A 73 -15.27 28.80 23.74
CA ASN A 73 -15.28 29.79 24.82
C ASN A 73 -15.32 31.24 24.30
N VAL A 74 -14.70 31.50 23.14
CA VAL A 74 -14.78 32.81 22.45
C VAL A 74 -16.20 33.09 21.95
N GLU A 75 -16.97 32.07 21.58
CA GLU A 75 -18.35 32.21 21.08
C GLU A 75 -19.41 32.28 22.20
N ALA A 76 -19.07 31.83 23.42
CA ALA A 76 -19.97 31.79 24.57
C ALA A 76 -19.93 33.06 25.47
N THR A 77 -19.23 34.12 25.07
CA THR A 77 -19.02 35.31 25.92
C THR A 77 -20.27 36.20 26.09
N ASP A 78 -21.40 35.89 25.44
CA ASP A 78 -22.67 36.64 25.58
C ASP A 78 -23.81 35.92 26.33
N ALA A 79 -23.56 34.79 27.01
CA ALA A 79 -24.57 34.20 27.89
C ALA A 79 -23.96 33.63 29.18
N THR A 80 -24.47 34.11 30.31
CA THR A 80 -24.24 33.73 31.72
C THR A 80 -23.67 32.31 31.98
N PRO A 81 -22.73 32.14 32.92
CA PRO A 81 -22.09 30.87 33.21
C PRO A 81 -23.07 29.95 33.96
N ARG A 82 -23.70 29.01 33.25
CA ARG A 82 -24.46 27.91 33.85
C ARG A 82 -23.51 26.74 34.02
N SER A 83 -23.16 26.45 35.27
CA SER A 83 -22.21 25.43 35.70
C SER A 83 -22.75 23.99 35.64
N ASP A 84 -23.48 23.65 34.57
CA ASP A 84 -24.08 22.32 34.36
C ASP A 84 -23.67 21.72 33.00
N ILE A 85 -22.50 22.08 32.48
CA ILE A 85 -21.93 21.35 31.34
C ILE A 85 -21.33 20.07 31.92
N PRO A 86 -21.83 18.87 31.57
CA PRO A 86 -21.17 17.63 31.97
C PRO A 86 -19.72 17.74 31.46
N LYS A 87 -18.74 17.52 32.33
CA LYS A 87 -17.36 17.30 31.87
C LYS A 87 -17.41 16.10 30.93
N ALA A 88 -17.55 16.38 29.65
CA ALA A 88 -17.32 15.42 28.60
C ALA A 88 -15.84 15.09 28.68
N ASN A 89 -15.53 14.07 29.48
CA ASN A 89 -14.33 13.25 29.33
C ASN A 89 -14.38 12.46 27.99
N ASP A 90 -15.36 12.76 27.14
CA ASP A 90 -15.46 12.43 25.74
C ASP A 90 -14.56 13.37 24.93
N SER A 91 -13.27 13.46 25.32
CA SER A 91 -12.28 14.03 24.42
C SER A 91 -12.26 13.12 23.20
N LEU A 92 -12.74 13.69 22.10
CA LEU A 92 -12.82 13.06 20.79
C LEU A 92 -11.43 12.49 20.51
N ARG A 93 -11.22 11.17 20.65
CA ARG A 93 -9.90 10.53 20.51
C ARG A 93 -9.41 10.65 19.07
N VAL A 94 -8.93 11.82 18.68
CA VAL A 94 -8.47 12.09 17.31
C VAL A 94 -7.31 11.15 16.97
N SER A 95 -6.50 10.80 17.97
CA SER A 95 -5.46 9.78 17.89
C SER A 95 -5.98 8.42 17.42
N TYR A 96 -7.18 8.00 17.82
CA TYR A 96 -7.81 6.74 17.39
C TYR A 96 -8.19 6.78 15.90
N PHE A 97 -8.81 7.86 15.45
CA PHE A 97 -9.12 8.04 14.03
C PHE A 97 -7.85 8.15 13.16
N LEU A 98 -6.83 8.84 13.67
CA LEU A 98 -5.55 8.99 13.00
C LEU A 98 -4.81 7.63 12.91
N ALA A 99 -4.87 6.81 13.95
CA ALA A 99 -4.31 5.47 13.95
C ALA A 99 -4.97 4.57 12.88
N TRP A 100 -6.30 4.63 12.75
CA TRP A 100 -7.03 3.95 11.67
C TRP A 100 -6.57 4.40 10.28
N PHE A 101 -6.50 5.72 10.07
CA PHE A 101 -6.07 6.28 8.79
C PHE A 101 -4.65 5.84 8.43
N LEU A 102 -3.71 5.94 9.38
CA LEU A 102 -2.32 5.52 9.19
C LEU A 102 -2.21 4.02 8.92
N ALA A 103 -2.95 3.18 9.65
CA ALA A 103 -2.92 1.74 9.45
C ALA A 103 -3.38 1.35 8.04
N VAL A 104 -4.48 1.93 7.56
CA VAL A 104 -4.98 1.71 6.19
C VAL A 104 -4.00 2.26 5.16
N LEU A 105 -3.40 3.43 5.39
CA LEU A 105 -2.39 4.02 4.53
C LEU A 105 -1.17 3.11 4.39
N LEU A 106 -0.65 2.56 5.50
CA LEU A 106 0.46 1.61 5.48
C LEU A 106 0.11 0.34 4.69
N LEU A 107 -1.07 -0.23 4.93
CA LEU A 107 -1.54 -1.40 4.17
C LEU A 107 -1.61 -1.10 2.67
N MET A 108 -2.08 0.08 2.29
CA MET A 108 -2.15 0.51 0.89
C MET A 108 -0.75 0.62 0.26
N ILE A 109 0.22 1.21 0.98
CA ILE A 109 1.60 1.32 0.48
C ILE A 109 2.22 -0.07 0.29
N ILE A 110 2.08 -0.96 1.28
CA ILE A 110 2.65 -2.31 1.22
C ILE A 110 1.97 -3.13 0.11
N GLY A 111 0.64 -3.04 -0.01
CA GLY A 111 -0.12 -3.67 -1.09
C GLY A 111 0.29 -3.14 -2.47
N GLY A 112 0.50 -1.83 -2.61
CA GLY A 112 0.97 -1.20 -3.85
C GLY A 112 2.39 -1.65 -4.24
N LEU A 113 3.28 -1.79 -3.26
CA LEU A 113 4.64 -2.34 -3.48
C LEU A 113 4.58 -3.80 -3.91
N ALA A 114 3.73 -4.61 -3.28
CA ALA A 114 3.50 -6.00 -3.67
C ALA A 114 2.96 -6.09 -5.10
N MET A 115 1.96 -5.27 -5.46
CA MET A 115 1.40 -5.20 -6.81
C MET A 115 2.46 -4.81 -7.85
N SER A 116 3.32 -3.85 -7.51
CA SER A 116 4.44 -3.43 -8.36
C SER A 116 5.45 -4.55 -8.56
N ALA A 117 5.81 -5.27 -7.49
CA ALA A 117 6.69 -6.43 -7.55
C ALA A 117 6.12 -7.56 -8.41
N ILE A 118 4.82 -7.85 -8.30
CA ILE A 118 4.13 -8.82 -9.16
C ILE A 118 4.18 -8.37 -10.62
N LYS A 119 3.88 -7.11 -10.91
CA LYS A 119 3.89 -6.57 -12.28
C LYS A 119 5.28 -6.66 -12.90
N THR A 120 6.29 -6.17 -12.21
CA THR A 120 7.68 -6.19 -12.68
C THR A 120 8.20 -7.62 -12.80
N GLY A 121 7.98 -8.47 -11.79
CA GLY A 121 8.37 -9.88 -11.82
C GLY A 121 7.70 -10.67 -12.95
N GLY A 122 6.42 -10.41 -13.22
CA GLY A 122 5.68 -10.98 -14.33
C GLY A 122 6.25 -10.58 -15.69
N GLN A 123 6.56 -9.30 -15.88
CA GLN A 123 7.20 -8.81 -17.12
C GLN A 123 8.57 -9.46 -17.35
N LEU A 124 9.39 -9.57 -16.31
CA LEU A 124 10.70 -10.23 -16.35
C LEU A 124 10.57 -11.73 -16.65
N ALA A 125 9.54 -12.39 -16.14
CA ALA A 125 9.30 -13.81 -16.36
C ALA A 125 8.72 -14.13 -17.77
N LEU A 126 8.03 -13.17 -18.38
CA LEU A 126 7.34 -13.33 -19.68
C LEU A 126 8.04 -12.64 -20.86
N TYR A 127 9.12 -11.89 -20.66
CA TYR A 127 9.79 -11.08 -21.71
C TYR A 127 10.05 -11.84 -23.03
N ASP A 128 10.43 -13.12 -22.96
CA ASP A 128 10.73 -13.95 -24.16
C ASP A 128 9.47 -14.44 -24.92
N LEU A 129 8.30 -14.46 -24.27
CA LEU A 129 7.04 -14.87 -24.91
C LEU A 129 6.51 -13.81 -25.87
N GLU A 130 6.63 -12.53 -25.52
CA GLU A 130 6.16 -11.43 -26.38
C GLU A 130 7.03 -11.33 -27.64
N VAL A 131 8.36 -11.32 -27.48
CA VAL A 131 9.30 -11.21 -28.61
C VAL A 131 9.16 -12.38 -29.58
N LYS A 132 9.02 -13.62 -29.07
CA LYS A 132 8.77 -14.80 -29.93
C LYS A 132 7.44 -14.73 -30.66
N ARG A 133 6.41 -14.14 -30.07
CA ARG A 133 5.09 -13.97 -30.72
C ARG A 133 5.17 -12.94 -31.84
N PHE A 134 5.84 -11.80 -31.60
CA PHE A 134 6.06 -10.78 -32.61
C PHE A 134 6.91 -11.29 -33.78
N ALA A 135 8.00 -12.01 -33.50
CA ALA A 135 8.84 -12.58 -34.56
C ALA A 135 8.05 -13.60 -35.41
N ARG A 136 7.18 -14.39 -34.79
CA ARG A 136 6.34 -15.37 -35.49
C ARG A 136 5.26 -14.69 -36.36
N GLN A 137 4.66 -13.61 -35.87
CA GLN A 137 3.69 -12.81 -36.65
C GLN A 137 4.33 -12.11 -37.85
N LEU A 138 5.53 -11.54 -37.69
CA LEU A 138 6.28 -10.94 -38.80
C LEU A 138 6.65 -11.98 -39.86
N LEU A 139 7.03 -13.18 -39.45
CA LEU A 139 7.31 -14.30 -40.37
C LEU A 139 6.05 -14.76 -41.13
N GLU A 140 4.89 -14.78 -40.47
CA GLU A 140 3.61 -15.09 -41.13
C GLU A 140 3.20 -14.01 -42.14
N GLU A 141 3.36 -12.72 -41.82
CA GLU A 141 3.07 -11.62 -42.75
C GLU A 141 4.04 -11.60 -43.94
N ALA A 142 5.33 -11.81 -43.70
CA ALA A 142 6.33 -11.88 -44.77
C ALA A 142 6.03 -13.02 -45.75
N ARG A 143 5.71 -14.21 -45.22
CA ARG A 143 5.38 -15.38 -46.04
C ARG A 143 4.10 -15.21 -46.84
N LYS A 144 3.08 -14.55 -46.27
CA LYS A 144 1.80 -14.30 -46.94
C LYS A 144 1.91 -13.28 -48.10
N THR A 145 2.96 -12.45 -48.07
CA THR A 145 3.24 -11.45 -49.11
C THR A 145 4.05 -12.05 -50.28
N GLU A 146 4.80 -13.13 -50.04
CA GLU A 146 5.61 -13.83 -51.07
C GLU A 146 4.78 -14.79 -51.94
N ASP A 147 3.62 -15.25 -51.45
CA ASP A 147 2.70 -16.17 -52.14
C ASP A 147 1.58 -15.47 -52.96
N ASN A 148 1.59 -14.13 -53.07
CA ASN A 148 0.69 -13.34 -53.96
C ASN A 148 1.47 -12.62 -55.05
#